data_AF-A0A7X7MI95-F1
#
_entry.id   AF-A0A7X7MI95-F1
#
_cell.length_a   1.000
_cell.length_b   1.000
_cell.length_c   1.000
_cell.angle_alpha   90.00
_cell.angle_beta   90.00
_cell.angle_gamma   90.00
#
_symmetry.space_group_name_H-M   'P 1'
#
loop_
_entity.id
_entity.type
_entity.pdbx_description
1 polymer ?
#
loop_
_entity_poly.entity_id
_entity_poly.type
_entity_poly.pdbx_seq_one_letter_code
_entity_poly.pdbx_strand_id
1 'polypeptide(L)'
;WDRGLRILQDLRADFLDQPPRLLDICVSAALGCQFRSAAQIFEFYLLRRDLYLAQGADRTALLARMRALVQAEIANSGELAELCRQDSRLGFHSEAEAHQYCESRLRWRQELLQQLLDTDFAAAEQAVAQNAPLPQSDFEQNAPTYALNSGWVEGDTMRWRIDRNAEQDLLVRFEARNLPYSNDVLTICLLDATGTCFPWIINIPRQGQARELHPLAEVHTSCQDDSWSADLHLPALLWNRDRKIEPRYVYLHRTVSTHDNSNPPYHYDWPPHPSFPRIRLNIYLYQGNYCGRLLG
;
A
#
# COMPACT_ATOMS: atom_id res chain seq x y z
N TRP A 1 -8.31 22.59 13.49
CA TRP A 1 -8.80 23.16 12.22
C TRP A 1 -10.26 23.60 12.31
N ASP A 2 -11.22 22.70 12.55
CA ASP A 2 -12.67 23.02 12.52
C ASP A 2 -13.11 24.15 13.45
N ARG A 3 -12.44 24.33 14.61
CA ARG A 3 -12.68 25.50 15.47
C ARG A 3 -12.38 26.82 14.76
N GLY A 4 -11.29 26.88 14.00
CA GLY A 4 -10.93 28.05 13.21
C GLY A 4 -11.88 28.27 12.03
N LEU A 5 -12.33 27.19 11.37
CA LEU A 5 -13.33 27.31 10.31
C LEU A 5 -14.66 27.88 10.79
N ARG A 6 -15.13 27.50 11.98
CA ARG A 6 -16.34 28.09 12.56
C ARG A 6 -16.20 29.60 12.74
N ILE A 7 -15.06 30.06 13.28
CA ILE A 7 -14.78 31.50 13.41
C ILE A 7 -14.81 32.19 12.04
N LEU A 8 -14.20 31.60 11.01
CA LEU A 8 -14.23 32.17 9.65
C LEU A 8 -15.62 32.16 9.01
N GLN A 9 -16.43 31.14 9.29
CA GLN A 9 -17.81 31.04 8.80
C GLN A 9 -18.69 32.13 9.42
N ASP A 10 -18.55 32.39 10.72
CA ASP A 10 -19.30 33.43 11.43
C ASP A 10 -19.02 34.83 10.85
N LEU A 11 -17.81 35.07 10.35
CA LEU A 11 -17.41 36.33 9.71
C LEU A 11 -17.99 36.54 8.30
N ARG A 12 -18.62 35.54 7.66
CA ARG A 12 -19.09 35.67 6.27
C ARG A 12 -20.08 36.82 6.08
N ALA A 13 -20.95 37.06 7.07
CA ALA A 13 -21.94 38.12 7.01
C ALA A 13 -21.30 39.52 6.99
N ASP A 14 -20.13 39.68 7.60
CA ASP A 14 -19.41 40.95 7.71
C ASP A 14 -18.68 41.32 6.40
N PHE A 15 -18.53 40.37 5.47
CA PHE A 15 -17.76 40.51 4.23
C PHE A 15 -18.62 40.36 2.96
N LEU A 16 -19.94 40.51 3.05
CA LEU A 16 -20.84 40.33 1.90
C LEU A 16 -20.53 41.26 0.72
N ASP A 17 -19.99 42.45 0.99
CA ASP A 17 -19.57 43.45 0.01
C ASP A 17 -18.09 43.30 -0.45
N GLN A 18 -17.37 42.30 0.07
CA GLN A 18 -15.96 42.04 -0.21
C GLN A 18 -15.76 40.65 -0.82
N PRO A 19 -16.07 40.48 -2.13
CA PRO A 19 -15.97 39.18 -2.82
C PRO A 19 -14.63 38.45 -2.63
N PRO A 20 -13.45 39.12 -2.66
CA PRO A 20 -12.18 38.43 -2.40
C PRO A 20 -12.10 37.76 -1.02
N ARG A 21 -12.68 38.37 0.03
CA ARG A 21 -12.69 37.81 1.38
C ARG A 21 -13.62 36.61 1.51
N LEU A 22 -14.77 36.65 0.84
CA LEU A 22 -15.68 35.51 0.78
C LEU A 22 -15.03 34.30 0.09
N LEU A 23 -14.20 34.56 -0.92
CA LEU A 23 -13.42 33.54 -1.60
C LEU A 23 -12.29 32.98 -0.71
N ASP A 24 -11.59 33.81 0.08
CA ASP A 24 -10.60 33.33 1.06
C ASP A 24 -11.25 32.39 2.10
N ILE A 25 -12.47 32.70 2.54
CA ILE A 25 -13.26 31.83 3.44
C ILE A 25 -13.66 30.53 2.72
N CYS A 26 -14.02 30.60 1.44
CA CYS A 26 -14.33 29.43 0.60
C CYS A 26 -13.12 28.48 0.50
N VAL A 27 -11.93 29.02 0.21
CA VAL A 27 -10.67 28.25 0.15
C VAL A 27 -10.38 27.59 1.50
N SER A 28 -10.56 28.31 2.60
CA SER A 28 -10.36 27.77 3.94
C SER A 28 -11.31 26.59 4.23
N ALA A 29 -12.58 26.72 3.87
CA ALA A 29 -13.56 25.64 4.00
C ALA A 29 -13.17 24.41 3.17
N ALA A 30 -12.72 24.62 1.92
CA ALA A 30 -12.27 23.55 1.04
C ALA A 30 -11.06 22.78 1.61
N LEU A 31 -10.09 23.49 2.19
CA LEU A 31 -8.98 22.87 2.93
C LEU A 31 -9.46 22.05 4.13
N GLY A 32 -10.53 22.50 4.82
CA GLY A 32 -11.18 21.70 5.86
C GLY A 32 -11.70 20.37 5.37
N CYS A 33 -12.40 20.37 4.23
CA CYS A 33 -12.87 19.13 3.62
C CYS A 33 -11.70 18.18 3.30
N GLN A 34 -10.59 18.71 2.77
CA GLN A 34 -9.41 17.91 2.46
C GLN A 34 -8.75 17.31 3.70
N PHE A 35 -8.60 18.09 4.77
CA PHE A 35 -8.01 17.59 6.02
C PHE A 35 -8.89 16.52 6.69
N ARG A 36 -10.21 16.72 6.71
CA ARG A 36 -11.14 15.70 7.20
C ARG A 36 -11.05 14.43 6.36
N SER A 37 -11.05 14.55 5.03
CA SER A 37 -10.90 13.40 4.14
C SER A 37 -9.60 12.63 4.37
N ALA A 38 -8.47 13.34 4.47
CA ALA A 38 -7.17 12.72 4.73
C ALA A 38 -7.18 11.94 6.06
N ALA A 39 -7.69 12.54 7.14
CA ALA A 39 -7.79 11.88 8.44
C ALA A 39 -8.71 10.64 8.39
N GLN A 40 -9.87 10.76 7.73
CA GLN A 40 -10.83 9.66 7.58
C GLN A 40 -10.27 8.49 6.77
N ILE A 41 -9.52 8.76 5.69
CA ILE A 41 -8.89 7.72 4.87
C ILE A 41 -7.86 6.94 5.70
N PHE A 42 -7.00 7.63 6.46
CA PHE A 42 -6.03 6.94 7.32
C PHE A 42 -6.72 6.11 8.40
N GLU A 43 -7.74 6.66 9.07
CA GLU A 43 -8.51 5.92 10.08
C GLU A 43 -9.18 4.68 9.45
N PHE A 44 -9.76 4.81 8.26
CA PHE A 44 -10.39 3.70 7.55
C PHE A 44 -9.42 2.54 7.30
N TYR A 45 -8.20 2.83 6.82
CA TYR A 45 -7.20 1.79 6.56
C TYR A 45 -6.70 1.12 7.85
N LEU A 46 -6.54 1.87 8.93
CA LEU A 46 -6.18 1.31 10.24
C LEU A 46 -7.29 0.39 10.77
N LEU A 47 -8.55 0.81 10.66
CA LEU A 47 -9.71 -0.01 11.05
C LEU A 47 -9.84 -1.26 10.17
N ARG A 48 -9.57 -1.16 8.86
CA ARG A 48 -9.57 -2.31 7.95
C ARG A 48 -8.53 -3.35 8.36
N ARG A 49 -7.32 -2.92 8.74
CA ARG A 49 -6.28 -3.79 9.28
C ARG A 49 -6.72 -4.48 10.56
N ASP A 50 -7.33 -3.73 11.46
CA ASP A 50 -7.82 -4.29 12.73
C ASP A 50 -8.95 -5.29 12.48
N LEU A 51 -9.86 -4.98 11.55
CA LEU A 51 -10.97 -5.86 11.14
C LEU A 51 -10.47 -7.18 10.55
N TYR A 52 -9.34 -7.17 9.83
CA TYR A 52 -8.74 -8.37 9.22
C TYR A 52 -8.34 -9.44 10.26
N LEU A 53 -7.92 -9.03 11.46
CA LEU A 53 -7.53 -9.95 12.53
C LEU A 53 -8.57 -10.10 13.65
N ALA A 54 -9.57 -9.22 13.71
CA ALA A 54 -10.60 -9.22 14.74
C ALA A 54 -11.51 -10.48 14.67
N GLN A 55 -12.18 -10.79 15.78
CA GLN A 55 -13.12 -11.91 15.91
C GLN A 55 -14.40 -11.46 16.63
N GLY A 56 -15.52 -12.11 16.34
CA GLY A 56 -16.79 -11.90 17.06
C GLY A 56 -17.27 -10.44 17.08
N ALA A 57 -17.70 -9.97 18.26
CA ALA A 57 -18.35 -8.66 18.46
C ALA A 57 -17.47 -7.46 18.04
N ASP A 58 -16.14 -7.60 18.11
CA ASP A 58 -15.21 -6.55 17.70
C ASP A 58 -15.32 -6.26 16.20
N ARG A 59 -15.57 -7.29 15.37
CA ARG A 59 -15.75 -7.12 13.93
C ARG A 59 -16.95 -6.24 13.60
N THR A 60 -18.06 -6.41 14.32
CA THR A 60 -19.28 -5.61 14.12
C THR A 60 -19.04 -4.13 14.45
N ALA A 61 -18.37 -3.85 15.58
CA ALA A 61 -18.07 -2.48 16.00
C ALA A 61 -17.11 -1.78 15.02
N LEU A 62 -16.06 -2.48 14.59
CA LEU A 62 -15.10 -1.98 13.60
C LEU A 62 -15.78 -1.67 12.27
N LEU A 63 -16.61 -2.59 11.76
CA LEU A 63 -17.31 -2.41 10.49
C LEU A 63 -18.30 -1.26 10.54
N ALA A 64 -19.04 -1.11 11.65
CA ALA A 64 -19.93 0.04 11.86
C ALA A 64 -19.16 1.38 11.87
N ARG A 65 -17.98 1.42 12.50
CA ARG A 65 -17.13 2.61 12.49
C ARG A 65 -16.62 2.93 11.08
N MET A 66 -16.16 1.92 10.34
CA MET A 66 -15.74 2.08 8.94
C MET A 66 -16.90 2.59 8.07
N ARG A 67 -18.12 2.10 8.28
CA ARG A 67 -19.33 2.55 7.56
C ARG A 67 -19.58 4.04 7.79
N ALA A 68 -19.48 4.47 9.05
CA ALA A 68 -19.67 5.87 9.42
C ALA A 68 -18.61 6.79 8.76
N LEU A 69 -17.37 6.32 8.60
CA LEU A 69 -16.33 7.08 7.88
C LEU A 69 -16.68 7.24 6.39
N VAL A 70 -17.16 6.19 5.73
CA VAL A 70 -17.59 6.27 4.31
C VAL A 70 -18.76 7.23 4.14
N GLN A 71 -19.76 7.17 5.03
CA GLN A 71 -20.88 8.12 5.03
C GLN A 71 -20.43 9.56 5.25
N ALA A 72 -19.48 9.77 6.17
CA ALA A 72 -18.89 11.08 6.40
C ALA A 72 -18.12 11.59 5.16
N GLU A 73 -17.45 10.71 4.43
CA GLU A 73 -16.75 11.06 3.19
C GLU A 73 -17.70 11.40 2.03
N ILE A 74 -18.87 10.74 1.95
CA ILE A 74 -19.94 11.11 1.01
C ILE A 74 -20.41 12.54 1.29
N ALA A 75 -20.67 12.87 2.56
CA ALA A 75 -21.07 14.22 2.96
C ALA A 75 -19.98 15.25 2.66
N ASN A 76 -18.72 14.93 2.98
CA ASN A 76 -17.56 15.77 2.75
C ASN A 76 -17.33 16.06 1.25
N SER A 77 -17.52 15.04 0.40
CA SER A 77 -17.47 15.20 -1.06
C SER A 77 -18.57 16.12 -1.58
N GLY A 78 -19.77 16.05 -1.00
CA GLY A 78 -20.90 16.93 -1.33
C GLY A 78 -20.64 18.39 -0.92
N GLU A 79 -20.10 18.61 0.28
CA GLU A 79 -19.69 19.94 0.75
C GLU A 79 -18.63 20.55 -0.18
N LEU A 80 -17.58 19.78 -0.51
CA LEU A 80 -16.52 20.26 -1.38
C LEU A 80 -17.01 20.53 -2.82
N ALA A 81 -17.97 19.75 -3.32
CA ALA A 81 -18.58 19.96 -4.63
C ALA A 81 -19.32 21.30 -4.70
N GLU A 82 -20.07 21.63 -3.66
CA GLU A 82 -20.76 22.92 -3.55
C GLU A 82 -19.77 24.09 -3.45
N LEU A 83 -18.66 23.93 -2.73
CA LEU A 83 -17.59 24.93 -2.71
C LEU A 83 -16.95 25.14 -4.09
N CYS A 84 -16.72 24.07 -4.87
CA CYS A 84 -16.19 24.16 -6.24
C CYS A 84 -17.15 24.90 -7.18
N ARG A 85 -18.46 24.76 -6.96
CA ARG A 85 -19.48 25.51 -7.71
C ARG A 85 -19.42 27.01 -7.42
N GLN A 86 -19.03 27.39 -6.20
CA GLN A 86 -18.91 28.78 -5.76
C GLN A 86 -17.57 29.43 -6.17
N ASP A 87 -16.49 28.66 -6.23
CA ASP A 87 -15.15 29.13 -6.59
C ASP A 87 -14.47 28.16 -7.56
N SER A 88 -14.44 28.53 -8.85
CA SER A 88 -13.88 27.72 -9.93
C SER A 88 -12.36 27.56 -9.86
N ARG A 89 -11.67 28.32 -9.00
CA ARG A 89 -10.21 28.20 -8.81
C ARG A 89 -9.85 27.00 -7.95
N LEU A 90 -10.78 26.51 -7.12
CA LEU A 90 -10.54 25.36 -6.25
C LEU A 90 -10.20 24.12 -7.06
N GLY A 91 -9.15 23.42 -6.64
CA GLY A 91 -8.68 22.20 -7.30
C GLY A 91 -7.81 22.43 -8.53
N PHE A 92 -7.63 23.67 -9.02
CA PHE A 92 -6.76 23.95 -10.14
C PHE A 92 -5.28 23.71 -9.79
N HIS A 93 -4.58 22.93 -10.62
CA HIS A 93 -3.16 22.64 -10.49
C HIS A 93 -2.41 23.22 -11.69
N SER A 94 -1.64 24.29 -11.47
CA SER A 94 -1.04 25.08 -12.55
C SER A 94 -0.06 24.29 -13.43
N GLU A 95 0.70 23.36 -12.86
CA GLU A 95 1.65 22.54 -13.63
C GLU A 95 0.95 21.48 -14.50
N ALA A 96 -0.25 21.06 -14.12
CA ALA A 96 -1.03 20.07 -14.87
C ALA A 96 -2.04 20.73 -15.80
N GLU A 97 -2.17 22.07 -15.74
CA GLU A 97 -3.21 22.88 -16.39
C GLU A 97 -4.63 22.29 -16.23
N ALA A 98 -4.86 21.60 -15.10
CA ALA A 98 -6.06 20.80 -14.89
C ALA A 98 -6.49 20.84 -13.43
N HIS A 99 -7.78 20.59 -13.21
CA HIS A 99 -8.34 20.43 -11.88
C HIS A 99 -8.06 19.02 -11.35
N GLN A 100 -7.44 18.93 -10.17
CA GLN A 100 -7.30 17.69 -9.42
C GLN A 100 -8.67 17.18 -8.96
N TYR A 101 -9.54 18.09 -8.52
CA TYR A 101 -10.94 17.83 -8.18
C TYR A 101 -11.84 18.95 -8.71
N CYS A 102 -13.08 18.60 -9.01
CA CYS A 102 -14.13 19.52 -9.44
C CYS A 102 -15.50 18.94 -9.07
N GLU A 103 -16.56 19.73 -9.21
CA GLU A 103 -17.93 19.31 -8.86
C GLU A 103 -18.31 17.94 -9.45
N SER A 104 -18.14 17.74 -10.76
CA SER A 104 -18.54 16.50 -11.42
C SER A 104 -17.76 15.28 -10.92
N ARG A 105 -16.45 15.40 -10.69
CA ARG A 105 -15.63 14.31 -10.13
C ARG A 105 -16.00 14.01 -8.68
N LEU A 106 -16.36 15.02 -7.89
CA LEU A 106 -16.77 14.84 -6.50
C LEU A 106 -18.15 14.17 -6.41
N ARG A 107 -19.09 14.52 -7.28
CA ARG A 107 -20.39 13.83 -7.38
C ARG A 107 -20.22 12.38 -7.82
N TRP A 108 -19.39 12.13 -8.83
CA TRP A 108 -19.04 10.76 -9.23
C TRP A 108 -18.40 9.97 -8.08
N ARG A 109 -17.52 10.59 -7.29
CA ARG A 109 -16.96 9.96 -6.08
C ARG A 109 -18.04 9.58 -5.06
N GLN A 110 -19.07 10.42 -4.86
CA GLN A 110 -20.19 10.08 -3.96
C GLN A 110 -20.91 8.81 -4.43
N GLU A 111 -21.12 8.66 -5.74
CA GLU A 111 -21.74 7.45 -6.31
C GLU A 111 -20.90 6.20 -6.04
N LEU A 112 -19.57 6.27 -6.24
CA LEU A 112 -18.66 5.16 -5.93
C LEU A 112 -18.65 4.79 -4.44
N LEU A 113 -18.65 5.78 -3.56
CA LEU A 113 -18.70 5.54 -2.11
C LEU A 113 -20.05 4.94 -1.68
N GLN A 114 -21.15 5.35 -2.32
CA GLN A 114 -22.45 4.75 -2.10
C GLN A 114 -22.49 3.31 -2.59
N GLN A 115 -21.94 3.03 -3.79
CA GLN A 115 -21.80 1.67 -4.30
C GLN A 115 -21.01 0.78 -3.32
N LEU A 116 -19.88 1.27 -2.79
CA LEU A 116 -19.09 0.57 -1.77
C LEU A 116 -19.93 0.18 -0.54
N LEU A 117 -20.82 1.07 -0.08
CA LEU A 117 -21.73 0.80 1.05
C LEU A 117 -22.78 -0.27 0.73
N ASP A 118 -23.24 -0.28 -0.53
CA ASP A 118 -24.33 -1.15 -0.99
C ASP A 118 -23.83 -2.54 -1.41
N THR A 119 -22.56 -2.66 -1.84
CA THR A 119 -21.96 -3.93 -2.29
C THR A 119 -21.02 -4.53 -1.24
N ASP A 120 -19.83 -3.95 -1.08
CA ASP A 120 -18.74 -4.57 -0.33
C ASP A 120 -19.01 -4.58 1.18
N PHE A 121 -19.59 -3.49 1.69
CA PHE A 121 -20.02 -3.43 3.08
C PHE A 121 -21.14 -4.42 3.37
N ALA A 122 -22.13 -4.54 2.49
CA ALA A 122 -23.21 -5.51 2.67
C ALA A 122 -22.68 -6.95 2.72
N ALA A 123 -21.75 -7.30 1.82
CA ALA A 123 -21.09 -8.60 1.83
C ALA A 123 -20.25 -8.83 3.11
N ALA A 124 -19.50 -7.82 3.55
CA ALA A 124 -18.72 -7.88 4.78
C ALA A 124 -19.61 -8.03 6.03
N GLU A 125 -20.73 -7.30 6.10
CA GLU A 125 -21.70 -7.37 7.20
C GLU A 125 -22.34 -8.75 7.30
N GLN A 126 -22.72 -9.32 6.15
CA GLN A 126 -23.23 -10.69 6.08
C GLN A 126 -22.18 -11.70 6.59
N ALA A 127 -20.93 -11.58 6.14
CA ALA A 127 -19.84 -12.45 6.58
C ALA A 127 -19.59 -12.33 8.09
N VAL A 128 -19.60 -11.11 8.64
CA VAL A 128 -19.45 -10.86 10.08
C VAL A 128 -20.60 -11.49 10.87
N ALA A 129 -21.85 -11.29 10.43
CA ALA A 129 -23.04 -11.84 11.10
C ALA A 129 -23.04 -13.38 11.14
N GLN A 130 -22.49 -14.01 10.11
CA GLN A 130 -22.37 -15.48 10.01
C GLN A 130 -21.08 -16.02 10.65
N ASN A 131 -20.25 -15.15 11.22
CA ASN A 131 -18.90 -15.48 11.69
C ASN A 131 -18.04 -16.19 10.61
N ALA A 132 -18.27 -15.84 9.35
CA ALA A 132 -17.53 -16.33 8.19
C ALA A 132 -16.27 -15.46 7.93
N PRO A 133 -15.29 -15.97 7.16
CA PRO A 133 -14.20 -15.15 6.64
C PRO A 133 -14.72 -13.93 5.88
N LEU A 134 -14.01 -12.79 5.98
CA LEU A 134 -14.34 -11.61 5.19
C LEU A 134 -14.22 -11.91 3.69
N PRO A 135 -15.01 -11.24 2.83
CA PRO A 135 -14.86 -11.33 1.38
C PRO A 135 -13.42 -11.01 0.97
N GLN A 136 -12.85 -11.85 0.11
CA GLN A 136 -11.52 -11.66 -0.45
C GLN A 136 -11.62 -11.01 -1.82
N SER A 137 -10.69 -10.11 -2.14
CA SER A 137 -10.53 -9.58 -3.49
C SER A 137 -10.11 -10.67 -4.49
N ASP A 138 -10.34 -10.43 -5.79
CA ASP A 138 -9.88 -11.33 -6.86
C ASP A 138 -8.38 -11.62 -6.77
N PHE A 139 -7.58 -10.63 -6.38
CA PHE A 139 -6.15 -10.82 -6.13
C PHE A 139 -5.92 -11.81 -4.98
N GLU A 140 -6.53 -11.60 -3.81
CA GLU A 140 -6.30 -12.45 -2.64
C GLU A 140 -6.71 -13.91 -2.86
N GLN A 141 -7.76 -14.13 -3.66
CA GLN A 141 -8.22 -15.47 -4.03
C GLN A 141 -7.24 -16.19 -4.97
N ASN A 142 -6.58 -15.46 -5.86
CA ASN A 142 -5.72 -16.01 -6.91
C ASN A 142 -4.21 -15.84 -6.64
N ALA A 143 -3.84 -15.19 -5.52
CA ALA A 143 -2.45 -14.94 -5.17
C ALA A 143 -1.69 -16.28 -5.01
N PRO A 144 -0.58 -16.50 -5.75
CA PRO A 144 0.25 -17.68 -5.58
C PRO A 144 0.77 -17.78 -4.15
N THR A 145 0.85 -19.00 -3.61
CA THR A 145 1.21 -19.22 -2.21
C THR A 145 2.61 -19.80 -2.09
N TYR A 146 3.34 -19.38 -1.06
CA TYR A 146 4.57 -20.00 -0.61
C TYR A 146 4.43 -20.38 0.86
N ALA A 147 4.57 -21.66 1.16
CA ALA A 147 4.62 -22.13 2.54
C ALA A 147 6.01 -21.86 3.10
N LEU A 148 6.10 -21.10 4.19
CA LEU A 148 7.34 -20.88 4.92
C LEU A 148 7.90 -22.23 5.39
N ASN A 149 9.23 -22.35 5.38
CA ASN A 149 9.92 -23.60 5.72
C ASN A 149 9.68 -24.77 4.74
N SER A 150 9.12 -24.52 3.54
CA SER A 150 8.87 -25.58 2.54
C SER A 150 10.11 -26.03 1.76
N GLY A 151 11.25 -25.37 1.95
CA GLY A 151 12.51 -25.68 1.27
C GLY A 151 12.78 -24.80 0.04
N TRP A 152 13.68 -25.28 -0.81
CA TRP A 152 14.18 -24.53 -1.97
C TRP A 152 13.18 -24.50 -3.11
N VAL A 153 12.99 -23.30 -3.67
CA VAL A 153 12.36 -23.05 -4.96
C VAL A 153 13.47 -22.95 -6.00
N GLU A 154 13.45 -23.86 -6.97
CA GLU A 154 14.43 -23.93 -8.04
C GLU A 154 14.01 -23.03 -9.22
N GLY A 155 14.97 -22.28 -9.74
CA GLY A 155 14.90 -21.59 -11.02
C GLY A 155 16.11 -21.92 -11.88
N ASP A 156 16.13 -21.48 -13.14
CA ASP A 156 17.15 -21.93 -14.10
C ASP A 156 18.59 -21.64 -13.67
N THR A 157 18.85 -20.48 -13.07
CA THR A 157 20.21 -20.04 -12.70
C THR A 157 20.32 -19.64 -11.23
N MET A 158 19.29 -19.93 -10.45
CA MET A 158 19.19 -19.55 -9.05
C MET A 158 18.21 -20.43 -8.30
N ARG A 159 18.31 -20.41 -6.97
CA ARG A 159 17.33 -20.99 -6.07
C ARG A 159 17.17 -20.10 -4.86
N TRP A 160 16.01 -20.16 -4.23
CA TRP A 160 15.74 -19.38 -3.02
C TRP A 160 14.80 -20.13 -2.07
N ARG A 161 14.79 -19.72 -0.81
CA ARG A 161 13.82 -20.17 0.19
C ARG A 161 13.57 -19.09 1.22
N ILE A 162 12.40 -19.14 1.83
CA ILE A 162 12.06 -18.28 2.97
C ILE A 162 11.64 -19.18 4.13
N ASP A 163 12.35 -19.03 5.23
CA ASP A 163 12.12 -19.77 6.46
C ASP A 163 11.64 -18.85 7.57
N ARG A 164 10.97 -19.45 8.54
CA ARG A 164 10.58 -18.79 9.79
C ARG A 164 11.16 -19.57 10.96
N ASN A 165 11.97 -18.90 11.76
CA ASN A 165 12.59 -19.51 12.94
C ASN A 165 11.63 -19.52 14.16
N ALA A 166 12.08 -20.10 15.28
CA ALA A 166 11.30 -20.16 16.51
C ALA A 166 10.97 -18.77 17.10
N GLU A 167 11.82 -17.77 16.87
CA GLU A 167 11.65 -16.38 17.29
C GLU A 167 10.71 -15.58 16.38
N GLN A 168 10.14 -16.25 15.37
CA GLN A 168 9.29 -15.72 14.31
C GLN A 168 10.02 -14.87 13.27
N ASP A 169 11.35 -14.78 13.30
CA ASP A 169 12.11 -14.04 12.29
C ASP A 169 11.97 -14.69 10.91
N LEU A 170 12.08 -13.89 9.86
CA LEU A 170 12.15 -14.38 8.49
C LEU A 170 13.61 -14.49 8.06
N LEU A 171 13.96 -15.65 7.49
CA LEU A 171 15.27 -15.94 6.94
C LEU A 171 15.11 -16.19 5.45
N VAL A 172 15.66 -15.31 4.61
CA VAL A 172 15.67 -15.50 3.16
C VAL A 172 17.04 -15.99 2.75
N ARG A 173 17.10 -17.15 2.09
CA ARG A 173 18.33 -17.67 1.52
C ARG A 173 18.21 -17.71 0.02
N PHE A 174 19.29 -17.32 -0.63
CA PHE A 174 19.37 -17.23 -2.08
C PHE A 174 20.74 -17.72 -2.54
N GLU A 175 20.75 -18.47 -3.63
CA GLU A 175 21.95 -18.89 -4.32
C GLU A 175 21.77 -18.74 -5.82
N ALA A 176 22.80 -18.28 -6.51
CA ALA A 176 22.78 -18.08 -7.94
C ALA A 176 24.11 -18.37 -8.60
N ARG A 177 24.04 -18.81 -9.85
CA ARG A 177 25.19 -18.86 -10.75
C ARG A 177 25.54 -17.46 -11.22
N ASN A 178 26.85 -17.19 -11.34
CA ASN A 178 27.34 -15.99 -11.97
C ASN A 178 26.96 -15.99 -13.46
N LEU A 179 26.37 -14.89 -13.90
CA LEU A 179 26.07 -14.62 -15.30
C LEU A 179 27.06 -13.58 -15.85
N PRO A 180 27.27 -13.49 -17.18
CA PRO A 180 28.33 -12.69 -17.79
C PRO A 180 27.99 -11.18 -17.84
N TYR A 181 27.56 -10.65 -16.70
CA TYR A 181 27.06 -9.29 -16.53
C TYR A 181 27.59 -8.70 -15.23
N SER A 182 27.78 -7.39 -15.21
CA SER A 182 28.33 -6.64 -14.08
C SER A 182 27.30 -6.42 -12.97
N ASN A 183 26.05 -6.14 -13.34
CA ASN A 183 24.93 -5.92 -12.43
C ASN A 183 24.13 -7.22 -12.27
N ASP A 184 24.00 -7.67 -11.03
CA ASP A 184 23.22 -8.84 -10.64
C ASP A 184 22.64 -8.53 -9.26
N VAL A 185 21.32 -8.39 -9.19
CA VAL A 185 20.62 -7.90 -8.00
C VAL A 185 19.45 -8.82 -7.69
N LEU A 186 19.40 -9.28 -6.44
CA LEU A 186 18.20 -9.85 -5.84
C LEU A 186 17.43 -8.74 -5.15
N THR A 187 16.15 -8.60 -5.46
CA THR A 187 15.24 -7.67 -4.79
C THR A 187 14.13 -8.45 -4.12
N ILE A 188 13.85 -8.09 -2.87
CA ILE A 188 12.79 -8.69 -2.06
C ILE A 188 11.87 -7.58 -1.56
N CYS A 189 10.59 -7.68 -1.93
CA CYS A 189 9.53 -6.79 -1.52
C CYS A 189 8.61 -7.52 -0.54
N LEU A 190 8.40 -6.98 0.67
CA LEU A 190 7.55 -7.57 1.71
C LEU A 190 6.43 -6.61 2.12
N LEU A 191 5.22 -7.15 2.31
CA LEU A 191 4.03 -6.38 2.70
C LEU A 191 3.27 -7.07 3.84
N ASP A 192 2.59 -6.28 4.66
CA ASP A 192 1.56 -6.77 5.59
C ASP A 192 0.32 -7.29 4.85
N ALA A 193 -0.54 -8.04 5.55
CA ALA A 193 -1.75 -8.63 4.96
C ALA A 193 -2.73 -7.60 4.36
N THR A 194 -2.67 -6.35 4.80
CA THR A 194 -3.67 -5.33 4.47
C THR A 194 -3.10 -4.13 3.72
N GLY A 195 -1.79 -4.17 3.40
CA GLY A 195 -1.07 -3.12 2.69
C GLY A 195 -1.13 -1.77 3.40
N THR A 196 -1.08 -1.78 4.74
CA THR A 196 -1.16 -0.57 5.58
C THR A 196 0.19 -0.03 5.99
N CYS A 197 1.24 -0.82 5.86
CA CYS A 197 2.61 -0.39 6.05
C CYS A 197 3.30 -0.15 4.70
N PHE A 198 4.26 0.77 4.69
CA PHE A 198 5.12 0.93 3.51
C PHE A 198 5.89 -0.38 3.30
N PRO A 199 5.95 -0.91 2.06
CA PRO A 199 6.61 -2.18 1.80
C PRO A 199 8.11 -2.08 2.10
N TRP A 200 8.68 -3.17 2.61
CA TRP A 200 10.15 -3.28 2.68
C TRP A 200 10.65 -3.72 1.31
N ILE A 201 11.47 -2.89 0.67
CA ILE A 201 12.03 -3.12 -0.66
C ILE A 201 13.54 -3.24 -0.52
N ILE A 202 14.04 -4.46 -0.32
CA ILE A 202 15.45 -4.71 -0.01
C ILE A 202 16.16 -5.12 -1.29
N ASN A 203 17.24 -4.41 -1.64
CA ASN A 203 18.04 -4.72 -2.83
C ASN A 203 19.40 -5.27 -2.40
N ILE A 204 19.71 -6.50 -2.81
CA ILE A 204 20.93 -7.23 -2.47
C ILE A 204 21.72 -7.44 -3.77
N PRO A 205 22.70 -6.57 -4.07
CA PRO A 205 23.57 -6.78 -5.22
C PRO A 205 24.56 -7.91 -4.95
N ARG A 206 24.99 -8.61 -6.00
CA ARG A 206 26.10 -9.58 -5.93
C ARG A 206 27.34 -8.96 -5.31
N GLN A 207 27.66 -7.72 -5.69
CA GLN A 207 28.81 -6.97 -5.19
C GLN A 207 28.36 -5.66 -4.56
N GLY A 208 28.93 -5.32 -3.40
CA GLY A 208 28.62 -4.09 -2.66
C GLY A 208 27.68 -4.31 -1.48
N GLN A 209 27.15 -3.20 -0.94
CA GLN A 209 26.23 -3.22 0.19
C GLN A 209 24.79 -3.33 -0.29
N ALA A 210 23.96 -4.04 0.48
CA ALA A 210 22.52 -4.00 0.28
C ALA A 210 21.98 -2.58 0.50
N ARG A 211 20.93 -2.24 -0.24
CA ARG A 211 20.28 -0.92 -0.20
C ARG A 211 18.89 -1.06 0.41
N GLU A 212 18.41 0.02 1.02
CA GLU A 212 17.11 0.09 1.69
C GLU A 212 16.94 -0.97 2.81
N LEU A 213 18.07 -1.38 3.40
CA LEU A 213 18.10 -2.35 4.49
C LEU A 213 17.77 -1.63 5.81
N HIS A 214 16.78 -2.15 6.54
CA HIS A 214 16.45 -1.65 7.87
C HIS A 214 17.64 -1.86 8.84
N PRO A 215 17.94 -0.95 9.79
CA PRO A 215 19.08 -1.08 10.70
C PRO A 215 19.11 -2.34 11.58
N LEU A 216 17.97 -3.02 11.73
CA LEU A 216 17.85 -4.28 12.47
C LEU A 216 17.95 -5.52 11.58
N ALA A 217 17.91 -5.36 10.26
CA ALA A 217 18.07 -6.47 9.33
C ALA A 217 19.55 -6.71 9.04
N GLU A 218 19.90 -7.97 8.84
CA GLU A 218 21.27 -8.38 8.53
C GLU A 218 21.30 -9.10 7.20
N VAL A 219 22.34 -8.84 6.41
CA VAL A 219 22.55 -9.54 5.14
C VAL A 219 24.00 -9.93 5.00
N HIS A 220 24.23 -11.20 4.70
CA HIS A 220 25.56 -11.74 4.43
C HIS A 220 25.59 -12.19 2.98
N THR A 221 26.47 -11.60 2.19
CA THR A 221 26.70 -12.01 0.80
C THR A 221 28.04 -12.72 0.68
N SER A 222 28.05 -13.81 -0.11
CA SER A 222 29.26 -14.57 -0.41
C SER A 222 29.39 -14.72 -1.92
N CYS A 223 30.55 -14.38 -2.46
CA CYS A 223 30.86 -14.54 -3.88
C CYS A 223 31.98 -15.57 -4.04
N GLN A 224 31.74 -16.55 -4.91
CA GLN A 224 32.72 -17.51 -5.40
C GLN A 224 32.93 -17.29 -6.91
N ASP A 225 33.86 -18.02 -7.51
CA ASP A 225 34.24 -17.84 -8.93
C ASP A 225 33.02 -18.00 -9.87
N ASP A 226 32.17 -19.00 -9.64
CA ASP A 226 31.03 -19.34 -10.51
C ASP A 226 29.65 -19.07 -9.90
N SER A 227 29.58 -18.60 -8.65
CA SER A 227 28.32 -18.42 -7.93
C SER A 227 28.37 -17.31 -6.90
N TRP A 228 27.19 -16.89 -6.44
CA TRP A 228 27.06 -16.06 -5.26
C TRP A 228 25.83 -16.45 -4.47
N SER A 229 25.85 -16.13 -3.18
CA SER A 229 24.73 -16.36 -2.27
C SER A 229 24.46 -15.13 -1.41
N ALA A 230 23.23 -15.07 -0.91
CA ALA A 230 22.80 -14.09 0.07
C ALA A 230 21.95 -14.76 1.15
N ASP A 231 22.31 -14.50 2.41
CA ASP A 231 21.53 -14.85 3.58
C ASP A 231 21.02 -13.56 4.23
N LEU A 232 19.72 -13.29 4.09
CA LEU A 232 19.04 -12.15 4.68
C LEU A 232 18.26 -12.59 5.93
N HIS A 233 18.53 -11.94 7.04
CA HIS A 233 17.80 -12.10 8.30
C HIS A 233 16.96 -10.86 8.59
N LEU A 234 15.67 -11.07 8.76
CA LEU A 234 14.68 -10.07 9.11
C LEU A 234 14.10 -10.42 10.48
N PRO A 235 14.63 -9.85 11.57
CA PRO A 235 14.12 -10.18 12.90
C PRO A 235 12.67 -9.72 13.06
N ALA A 236 11.88 -10.47 13.83
CA ALA A 236 10.47 -10.17 14.06
C ALA A 236 10.24 -8.82 14.76
N LEU A 237 11.30 -8.25 15.35
CA LEU A 237 11.30 -6.90 15.88
C LEU A 237 11.04 -5.83 14.79
N LEU A 238 11.33 -6.09 13.51
CA LEU A 238 11.01 -5.17 12.40
C LEU A 238 9.51 -4.87 12.31
N TRP A 239 8.66 -5.86 12.58
CA TRP A 239 7.20 -5.68 12.69
C TRP A 239 6.75 -5.61 14.14
N ASN A 240 7.62 -5.28 15.09
CA ASN A 240 7.34 -5.21 16.52
C ASN A 240 6.68 -6.48 17.09
N ARG A 241 6.90 -7.64 16.46
CA ARG A 241 6.20 -8.90 16.74
C ARG A 241 4.67 -8.77 16.71
N ASP A 242 4.16 -7.76 16.00
CA ASP A 242 2.73 -7.52 15.82
C ASP A 242 2.26 -8.20 14.52
N ARG A 243 1.30 -9.11 14.68
CA ARG A 243 0.70 -9.87 13.57
C ARG A 243 0.00 -8.97 12.55
N LYS A 244 -0.38 -7.74 12.92
CA LYS A 244 -1.05 -6.77 12.04
C LYS A 244 -0.15 -6.21 10.95
N ILE A 245 1.15 -6.11 11.22
CA ILE A 245 2.13 -5.48 10.32
C ILE A 245 3.24 -6.46 9.90
N GLU A 246 3.11 -7.71 10.32
CA GLU A 246 3.97 -8.81 9.91
C GLU A 246 3.87 -9.06 8.39
N PRO A 247 4.98 -9.40 7.70
CA PRO A 247 4.94 -9.78 6.31
C PRO A 247 4.04 -10.98 6.02
N ARG A 248 3.11 -10.79 5.10
CA ARG A 248 2.15 -11.81 4.62
C ARG A 248 2.16 -11.94 3.11
N TYR A 249 2.73 -10.97 2.39
CA TYR A 249 2.98 -11.06 0.96
C TYR A 249 4.44 -10.79 0.66
N VAL A 250 4.96 -11.49 -0.34
CA VAL A 250 6.30 -11.28 -0.87
C VAL A 250 6.29 -11.24 -2.39
N TYR A 251 7.09 -10.34 -2.95
CA TYR A 251 7.50 -10.37 -4.34
C TYR A 251 9.03 -10.42 -4.36
N LEU A 252 9.58 -11.44 -4.99
CA LEU A 252 11.01 -11.68 -5.08
C LEU A 252 11.39 -11.67 -6.55
N HIS A 253 12.40 -10.91 -6.92
CA HIS A 253 12.90 -10.94 -8.29
C HIS A 253 14.42 -10.82 -8.34
N ARG A 254 15.00 -11.36 -9.40
CA ARG A 254 16.43 -11.21 -9.71
C ARG A 254 16.54 -10.58 -11.09
N THR A 255 17.35 -9.53 -11.20
CA THR A 255 17.68 -8.92 -12.48
C THR A 255 19.18 -8.96 -12.71
N VAL A 256 19.57 -9.25 -13.95
CA VAL A 256 20.98 -9.33 -14.35
C VAL A 256 21.19 -8.58 -15.65
N SER A 257 22.12 -7.62 -15.65
CA SER A 257 22.33 -6.68 -16.76
C SER A 257 23.72 -6.02 -16.76
N THR A 258 24.08 -5.30 -17.83
CA THR A 258 25.33 -4.52 -17.90
C THR A 258 25.28 -3.18 -17.16
N HIS A 259 24.07 -2.66 -16.93
CA HIS A 259 23.73 -1.37 -16.31
C HIS A 259 22.26 -1.41 -15.87
N ASP A 260 21.76 -0.39 -15.16
CA ASP A 260 20.32 -0.26 -14.88
C ASP A 260 19.55 -0.18 -16.20
N ASN A 261 18.96 -1.30 -16.60
CA ASN A 261 18.28 -1.49 -17.87
C ASN A 261 16.83 -1.91 -17.59
N SER A 262 15.88 -1.20 -18.20
CA SER A 262 14.46 -1.52 -18.09
C SER A 262 14.08 -2.87 -18.71
N ASN A 263 14.96 -3.46 -19.52
CA ASN A 263 14.79 -4.79 -20.11
C ASN A 263 16.07 -5.63 -19.91
N PRO A 264 16.28 -6.21 -18.71
CA PRO A 264 17.49 -6.94 -18.41
C PRO A 264 17.59 -8.24 -19.24
N PRO A 265 18.79 -8.61 -19.71
CA PRO A 265 19.03 -9.88 -20.44
C PRO A 265 18.56 -11.13 -19.70
N TYR A 266 18.59 -11.11 -18.37
CA TYR A 266 18.01 -12.15 -17.55
C TYR A 266 17.15 -11.53 -16.44
N HIS A 267 15.98 -12.13 -16.24
CA HIS A 267 15.09 -11.83 -15.14
C HIS A 267 14.49 -13.11 -14.57
N TYR A 268 14.19 -13.07 -13.27
CA TYR A 268 13.37 -14.03 -12.57
C TYR A 268 12.40 -13.28 -11.68
N ASP A 269 11.16 -13.74 -11.61
CA ASP A 269 10.11 -13.17 -10.76
C ASP A 269 9.36 -14.28 -10.04
N TRP A 270 9.16 -14.11 -8.75
CA TRP A 270 8.21 -14.88 -7.96
C TRP A 270 7.24 -13.95 -7.22
N PRO A 271 5.93 -14.11 -7.42
CA PRO A 271 5.28 -14.98 -8.41
C PRO A 271 5.66 -14.68 -9.87
N PRO A 272 5.53 -15.65 -10.79
CA PRO A 272 5.82 -15.43 -12.21
C PRO A 272 4.79 -14.51 -12.84
N HIS A 273 5.25 -13.54 -13.63
CA HIS A 273 4.40 -12.58 -14.34
C HIS A 273 4.71 -12.54 -15.83
N PRO A 274 3.70 -12.27 -16.70
CA PRO A 274 3.91 -12.22 -18.14
C PRO A 274 4.71 -10.99 -18.60
N SER A 275 4.83 -9.97 -17.76
CA SER A 275 5.61 -8.76 -18.04
C SER A 275 6.12 -8.13 -16.74
N PHE A 276 7.35 -7.63 -16.76
CA PHE A 276 7.95 -6.94 -15.62
C PHE A 276 7.08 -5.77 -15.14
N PRO A 277 6.91 -5.57 -13.82
CA PRO A 277 6.13 -4.46 -13.31
C PRO A 277 6.69 -3.14 -13.83
N ARG A 278 5.84 -2.32 -14.46
CA ARG A 278 6.27 -0.99 -14.91
C ARG A 278 6.64 -0.14 -13.70
N ILE A 279 7.87 0.36 -13.69
CA ILE A 279 8.34 1.37 -12.75
C ILE A 279 7.44 2.60 -12.92
N ARG A 280 6.74 3.00 -11.87
CA ARG A 280 6.05 4.30 -11.80
C ARG A 280 6.82 5.20 -10.84
N LEU A 281 6.94 6.48 -11.22
CA LEU A 281 7.71 7.51 -10.51
C LEU A 281 7.63 7.36 -8.98
N ASN A 282 8.81 7.23 -8.36
CA ASN A 282 9.06 7.16 -6.91
C ASN A 282 8.50 5.94 -6.15
N ILE A 283 7.86 4.99 -6.82
CA ILE A 283 7.40 3.74 -6.21
C ILE A 283 7.92 2.59 -7.09
N TYR A 284 9.17 2.20 -6.84
CA TYR A 284 9.81 1.07 -7.52
C TYR A 284 9.03 -0.22 -7.27
N LEU A 285 8.77 -0.98 -8.34
CA LEU A 285 8.47 -2.43 -8.34
C LEU A 285 7.31 -2.93 -7.46
N TYR A 286 6.55 -2.03 -6.88
CA TYR A 286 5.44 -2.33 -5.99
C TYR A 286 4.12 -2.18 -6.73
N GLN A 287 3.58 -3.31 -7.16
CA GLN A 287 2.17 -3.42 -7.54
C GLN A 287 1.59 -4.52 -6.64
N GLY A 288 0.67 -4.17 -5.75
CA GLY A 288 0.16 -5.09 -4.73
C GLY A 288 -0.36 -6.42 -5.31
N ASN A 289 -0.85 -6.39 -6.55
CA ASN A 289 -1.32 -7.56 -7.29
C ASN A 289 -0.21 -8.46 -7.88
N TYR A 290 1.08 -8.13 -7.67
CA TYR A 290 2.22 -8.89 -8.16
C TYR A 290 2.88 -9.78 -7.09
N CYS A 291 2.34 -9.78 -5.87
CA CYS A 291 2.93 -10.49 -4.75
C CYS A 291 2.29 -11.87 -4.54
N GLY A 292 3.05 -12.80 -3.98
CA GLY A 292 2.57 -14.10 -3.52
C GLY A 292 2.33 -14.07 -2.01
N ARG A 293 1.41 -14.89 -1.54
CA ARG A 293 1.05 -15.00 -0.12
C ARG A 293 1.99 -15.96 0.61
N LEU A 294 2.53 -15.50 1.74
CA LEU A 294 3.27 -16.34 2.69
C LEU A 294 2.30 -17.10 3.60
N LEU A 295 2.43 -18.42 3.66
CA LEU A 295 1.68 -19.29 4.56
C LEU A 295 2.62 -19.83 5.64
N GLY A 296 2.30 -19.56 6.90
CA GLY A 296 3.10 -19.97 8.06
C GLY A 296 3.02 -18.98 9.21
#